data_AF-A0A7Y6A9J0-F1
#
_entry.id   AF-A0A7Y6A9J0-F1
#
_cell.length_a   1.000
_cell.length_b   1.000
_cell.length_c   1.000
_cell.angle_alpha   90.00
_cell.angle_beta   90.00
_cell.angle_gamma   90.00
#
_symmetry.space_group_name_H-M   'P 1'
#
loop_
_entity.id
_entity.type
_entity.pdbx_description
1 polymer ?
#
loop_
_entity_poly.entity_id
_entity_poly.type
_entity_poly.pdbx_seq_one_letter_code
_entity_poly.pdbx_strand_id
1 'polypeptide(L)'
;MAESHAWTSRVRGWLSGSDRAGPDAGRAAVLAALADRVLAARRPLVVAGSGVVEADAVPGLRALAAEARVGVYNTWRAKGVLPWDSDYHLGTIGLQERDVEL
;
A
#
# COMPACT_ATOMS: atom_id res chain seq x y z
N MET A 1 -29.27 25.61 7.32
CA MET A 1 -29.18 24.15 7.53
C MET A 1 -28.45 23.57 6.33
N ALA A 2 -27.20 23.10 6.49
CA ALA A 2 -26.34 22.71 5.37
C ALA A 2 -26.74 21.33 4.84
N GLU A 3 -27.15 21.28 3.57
CA GLU A 3 -27.44 20.03 2.87
C GLU A 3 -26.16 19.22 2.70
N SER A 4 -26.13 18.06 3.37
CA SER A 4 -25.04 17.10 3.26
C SER A 4 -25.09 16.45 1.88
N HIS A 5 -24.27 16.93 0.96
CA HIS A 5 -24.15 16.37 -0.39
C HIS A 5 -23.76 14.89 -0.31
N ALA A 6 -24.43 14.02 -1.07
CA ALA A 6 -24.16 12.57 -1.13
C ALA A 6 -22.69 12.21 -1.46
N TRP A 7 -21.94 13.17 -2.02
CA TRP A 7 -20.50 13.07 -2.21
C TRP A 7 -19.73 13.01 -0.88
N THR A 8 -20.11 13.82 0.12
CA THR A 8 -19.45 13.87 1.44
C THR A 8 -19.62 12.59 2.26
N SER A 9 -20.78 11.94 2.19
CA SER A 9 -21.01 10.66 2.86
C SER A 9 -20.21 9.53 2.23
N ARG A 10 -20.09 9.53 0.89
CA ARG A 10 -19.26 8.56 0.14
C ARG A 10 -17.76 8.73 0.43
N VAL A 11 -17.27 9.97 0.48
CA VAL A 11 -15.88 10.28 0.86
C VAL A 11 -15.59 9.87 2.30
N ARG A 12 -16.51 10.14 3.24
CA ARG A 12 -16.35 9.69 4.64
C ARG A 12 -16.29 8.17 4.77
N GLY A 13 -17.08 7.42 3.98
CA GLY A 13 -17.02 5.96 3.95
C GLY A 13 -15.69 5.41 3.42
N TRP A 14 -15.02 6.11 2.50
CA TRP A 14 -13.67 5.75 2.06
C TRP A 14 -12.58 6.07 3.08
N LEU A 15 -12.86 6.98 4.03
CA LEU A 15 -11.93 7.46 5.05
C LEU A 15 -12.10 6.74 6.38
N SER A 16 -13.28 6.18 6.69
CA SER A 16 -13.53 5.54 7.98
C SER A 16 -12.79 4.22 8.17
N GLY A 17 -12.27 3.60 7.10
CA GLY A 17 -11.42 2.40 7.17
C GLY A 17 -12.05 1.19 7.87
N SER A 18 -13.34 1.28 8.20
CA SER A 18 -13.99 0.52 9.27
C SER A 18 -14.23 -0.97 8.95
N ASP A 19 -13.96 -1.38 7.71
CA ASP A 19 -14.26 -2.73 7.23
C ASP A 19 -13.01 -3.57 6.90
N ARG A 20 -11.79 -3.14 7.25
CA ARG A 20 -10.55 -3.83 6.81
C ARG A 20 -9.81 -4.66 7.87
N ALA A 21 -10.24 -4.66 9.12
CA ALA A 21 -9.69 -5.57 10.13
C ALA A 21 -10.39 -6.94 10.03
N GLY A 22 -9.89 -7.81 9.14
CA GLY A 22 -10.27 -9.22 9.12
C GLY A 22 -9.72 -9.98 10.35
N PRO A 23 -10.33 -11.11 10.76
CA PRO A 23 -10.03 -11.80 12.00
C PRO A 23 -8.57 -12.30 12.09
N ASP A 24 -7.98 -12.20 13.28
CA ASP A 24 -6.57 -12.55 13.57
C ASP A 24 -6.24 -14.05 13.48
N ALA A 25 -7.27 -14.91 13.47
CA ALA A 25 -7.12 -16.35 13.40
C ALA A 25 -6.60 -16.78 12.01
N GLY A 26 -5.31 -17.16 11.95
CA GLY A 26 -4.65 -17.63 10.73
C GLY A 26 -3.65 -16.64 10.11
N ARG A 27 -3.47 -15.44 10.70
CA ARG A 27 -2.57 -14.40 10.16
C ARG A 27 -1.15 -14.87 9.94
N ALA A 28 -0.58 -15.62 10.89
CA ALA A 28 0.79 -16.13 10.78
C ALA A 28 0.97 -17.10 9.59
N ALA A 29 0.00 -18.01 9.40
CA ALA A 29 0.03 -18.95 8.27
C ALA A 29 -0.11 -18.23 6.92
N VAL A 30 -0.98 -17.22 6.85
CA VAL A 30 -1.14 -16.38 5.66
C VAL A 30 0.15 -15.60 5.35
N LEU A 31 0.79 -15.03 6.37
CA LEU A 31 2.05 -14.30 6.21
C LEU A 31 3.19 -15.21 5.74
N ALA A 32 3.30 -16.42 6.30
CA ALA A 32 4.30 -17.40 5.86
C ALA A 32 4.08 -17.79 4.38
N ALA A 33 2.85 -18.13 4.00
CA ALA A 33 2.54 -18.48 2.61
C ALA A 33 2.75 -17.31 1.63
N LEU A 34 2.51 -16.08 2.07
CA LEU A 34 2.81 -14.88 1.27
C LEU A 34 4.31 -14.70 1.09
N ALA A 35 5.09 -14.84 2.17
CA ALA A 35 6.54 -14.74 2.13
C ALA A 35 7.14 -15.76 1.15
N ASP A 36 6.70 -17.02 1.21
CA ASP A 36 7.14 -18.06 0.28
C ASP A 36 6.89 -17.68 -1.19
N ARG A 37 5.71 -17.12 -1.48
CA ARG A 37 5.36 -16.67 -2.85
C ARG A 37 6.19 -15.48 -3.30
N VAL A 38 6.46 -14.52 -2.41
CA VAL A 38 7.29 -13.35 -2.72
C VAL A 38 8.73 -13.78 -2.98
N LEU A 39 9.28 -14.68 -2.15
CA LEU A 39 10.64 -15.20 -2.29
C LEU A 39 10.81 -16.08 -3.55
N ALA A 40 9.77 -16.79 -3.98
CA ALA A 40 9.79 -17.58 -5.21
C ALA A 40 9.57 -16.74 -6.48
N ALA A 41 9.12 -15.48 -6.36
CA ALA A 41 8.84 -14.64 -7.50
C ALA A 41 10.14 -14.17 -8.19
N ARG A 42 10.13 -14.14 -9.52
CA ARG A 42 11.31 -13.72 -10.31
C ARG A 42 11.61 -12.22 -10.20
N ARG A 43 10.58 -11.39 -10.09
CA ARG A 43 10.67 -9.91 -10.03
C ARG A 43 9.53 -9.35 -9.15
N PRO A 44 9.54 -9.61 -7.83
CA PRO A 44 8.51 -9.08 -6.94
C PRO A 44 8.59 -7.56 -6.81
N LEU A 45 7.44 -6.94 -6.60
CA LEU A 45 7.31 -5.51 -6.28
C LEU A 45 6.18 -5.31 -5.27
N VAL A 46 6.15 -4.15 -4.63
CA VAL A 46 5.10 -3.75 -3.69
C VAL A 46 4.31 -2.57 -4.28
N VAL A 47 2.99 -2.61 -4.12
CA VAL A 47 2.11 -1.46 -4.38
C VAL A 47 1.50 -1.00 -3.06
N ALA A 48 1.97 0.15 -2.57
CA ALA A 48 1.55 0.72 -1.29
C ALA A 48 0.29 1.58 -1.46
N GLY A 49 -0.81 1.11 -0.86
CA GLY A 49 -2.05 1.87 -0.69
C GLY A 49 -2.03 2.77 0.56
N SER A 50 -3.08 3.56 0.75
CA SER A 50 -3.23 4.40 1.95
C SER A 50 -3.28 3.64 3.25
N GLY A 51 -3.68 2.36 3.22
CA GLY A 51 -3.67 1.47 4.38
C GLY A 51 -2.32 1.40 5.10
N VAL A 52 -1.20 1.62 4.39
CA VAL A 52 0.13 1.67 5.02
C VAL A 52 0.27 2.89 5.93
N VAL A 53 -0.27 4.03 5.50
CA VAL A 53 -0.25 5.28 6.27
C VAL A 53 -1.29 5.21 7.39
N GLU A 54 -2.50 4.74 7.06
CA GLU A 54 -3.61 4.60 8.01
C GLU A 54 -3.28 3.65 9.18
N ALA A 55 -2.40 2.66 8.95
CA ALA A 55 -1.97 1.69 9.95
C ALA A 55 -0.59 2.01 10.57
N ASP A 56 -0.05 3.21 10.37
CA ASP A 56 1.30 3.61 10.83
C ASP A 56 2.42 2.63 10.45
N ALA A 57 2.26 1.92 9.33
CA ALA A 57 3.14 0.84 8.88
C ALA A 57 4.29 1.31 7.95
N VAL A 58 4.46 2.63 7.78
CA VAL A 58 5.49 3.22 6.91
C VAL A 58 6.91 2.74 7.27
N PRO A 59 7.33 2.70 8.55
CA PRO A 59 8.65 2.18 8.91
C PRO A 59 8.84 0.71 8.50
N GLY A 60 7.81 -0.11 8.69
CA GLY A 60 7.82 -1.53 8.31
C GLY A 60 7.90 -1.73 6.80
N LEU A 61 7.18 -0.92 6.01
CA LEU A 61 7.29 -0.93 4.56
C LEU A 61 8.71 -0.59 4.08
N ARG A 62 9.34 0.43 4.69
CA ARG A 62 10.72 0.83 4.35
C ARG A 62 11.72 -0.27 4.69
N ALA A 63 11.58 -0.91 5.84
CA ALA A 63 12.42 -2.05 6.23
C ALA A 63 12.25 -3.22 5.25
N LEU A 64 11.01 -3.59 4.91
CA LEU A 64 10.72 -4.64 3.93
C LEU A 64 11.36 -4.35 2.57
N ALA A 65 11.22 -3.12 2.07
CA ALA A 65 11.80 -2.72 0.79
C ALA A 65 13.33 -2.86 0.79
N ALA A 66 13.99 -2.45 1.87
CA ALA A 66 15.44 -2.53 2.03
C ALA A 66 15.95 -3.98 2.17
N GLU A 67 15.33 -4.75 3.07
CA GLU A 67 15.77 -6.12 3.39
C GLU A 67 15.49 -7.09 2.24
N ALA A 68 14.28 -7.05 1.68
CA ALA A 68 13.91 -7.91 0.55
C ALA A 68 14.40 -7.36 -0.81
N ARG A 69 14.99 -6.15 -0.82
CA ARG A 69 15.45 -5.44 -2.02
C ARG A 69 14.37 -5.33 -3.10
N VAL A 70 13.15 -5.01 -2.69
CA VAL A 70 11.98 -4.91 -3.56
C VAL A 70 11.60 -3.46 -3.82
N GLY A 71 11.34 -3.14 -5.08
CA GLY A 71 10.85 -1.82 -5.47
C GLY A 71 9.40 -1.61 -5.04
N VAL A 72 9.07 -0.37 -4.70
CA VAL A 72 7.76 0.05 -4.18
C VAL A 72 7.19 1.15 -5.06
N TYR A 73 6.02 0.87 -5.63
CA TYR A 73 5.11 1.92 -6.11
C TYR A 73 4.19 2.37 -4.99
N ASN A 74 3.85 3.65 -4.95
CA ASN A 74 2.78 4.15 -4.09
C ASN A 74 1.55 4.54 -4.91
N THR A 75 0.35 4.37 -4.36
CA THR A 75 -0.83 5.05 -4.91
C THR A 75 -0.78 6.55 -4.63
N TRP A 76 -1.60 7.36 -5.30
CA TRP A 76 -1.64 8.81 -5.04
C TRP A 76 -1.93 9.16 -3.58
N ARG A 77 -2.66 8.30 -2.84
CA ARG A 77 -3.00 8.49 -1.43
C ARG A 77 -1.91 7.99 -0.46
N ALA A 78 -0.84 7.41 -0.99
CA ALA A 78 0.32 6.96 -0.22
C ALA A 78 1.60 7.68 -0.65
N LYS A 79 1.49 8.86 -1.28
CA LYS A 79 2.67 9.66 -1.62
C LYS A 79 3.48 9.97 -0.37
N GLY A 80 4.81 9.82 -0.46
CA GLY A 80 5.75 10.07 0.65
C GLY A 80 6.03 8.86 1.56
N VAL A 81 5.46 7.68 1.29
CA VAL A 81 5.79 6.47 2.09
C VAL A 81 7.26 6.09 1.99
N LEU A 82 7.92 6.38 0.87
CA LEU A 82 9.38 6.29 0.71
C LEU A 82 9.97 7.69 0.45
N PRO A 83 11.22 7.94 0.87
CA PRO A 83 12.00 9.08 0.38
C PRO A 83 12.11 9.03 -1.14
N TRP A 84 12.09 10.18 -1.80
CA TRP A 84 12.09 10.25 -3.27
C TRP A 84 13.39 9.72 -3.88
N ASP A 85 14.49 9.84 -3.15
CA ASP A 85 15.87 9.45 -3.46
C ASP A 85 16.22 8.03 -3.00
N SER A 86 15.23 7.26 -2.51
CA SER A 86 15.45 5.86 -2.19
C SER A 86 15.61 5.02 -3.45
N ASP A 87 16.60 4.13 -3.45
CA ASP A 87 16.80 3.11 -4.51
C ASP A 87 15.57 2.21 -4.74
N TYR A 88 14.65 2.15 -3.78
CA TYR A 88 13.45 1.32 -3.84
C TYR A 88 12.19 2.08 -4.23
N HIS A 89 12.25 3.40 -4.42
CA HIS A 89 11.10 4.21 -4.80
C HIS A 89 10.88 4.18 -6.32
N LEU A 90 9.80 3.52 -6.76
CA LEU A 90 9.45 3.40 -8.18
C LEU A 90 8.48 4.49 -8.65
N GLY A 91 8.01 5.36 -7.74
CA GLY A 91 7.09 6.44 -8.04
C GLY A 91 5.62 6.12 -7.74
N THR A 92 4.75 6.99 -8.24
CA THR A 92 3.30 6.86 -8.02
C THR A 92 2.65 6.09 -9.16
N ILE A 93 1.84 5.08 -8.83
CA ILE A 93 1.10 4.23 -9.78
C ILE A 93 -0.41 4.45 -9.67
N GLY A 94 -1.13 4.19 -10.77
CA GLY A 94 -2.59 4.31 -10.89
C GLY A 94 -3.04 5.70 -11.31
N LEU A 95 -2.18 6.48 -11.97
CA LEU A 95 -2.50 7.81 -12.51
C LEU A 95 -2.64 7.80 -14.03
N GLN A 96 -1.84 6.99 -14.74
CA GLN A 96 -1.88 6.89 -16.20
C GLN A 96 -2.14 5.43 -16.61
N GLU A 97 -2.61 5.24 -17.84
CA GLU A 97 -2.89 3.90 -18.38
C GLU A 97 -1.64 3.00 -18.41
N ARG A 98 -0.46 3.61 -18.61
CA ARG A 98 0.81 2.93 -18.90
C ARG A 98 1.90 3.23 -17.88
N ASP A 99 1.55 3.34 -16.60
CA ASP A 99 2.48 3.69 -15.52
C ASP A 99 3.67 2.73 -15.38
N VAL A 100 3.61 1.52 -15.96
CA VAL A 100 4.64 0.48 -15.85
C VAL A 100 5.41 0.20 -17.14
N GLU A 101 5.15 0.95 -18.23
CA GLU A 101 5.71 0.69 -19.56
C GLU A 101 6.89 1.61 -19.95
N LEU A 102 7.66 2.10 -18.98
CA LEU A 102 8.82 2.96 -19.24
C LEU A 102 10.07 2.18 -19.68
#